data_AF-A0A371QU13-F1
#
_entry.id   AF-A0A371QU13-F1
#
_cell.length_a   1.000
_cell.length_b   1.000
_cell.length_c   1.000
_cell.angle_alpha   90.00
_cell.angle_beta   90.00
_cell.angle_gamma   90.00
#
_symmetry.space_group_name_H-M   'P 1'
#
loop_
_entity.id
_entity.type
_entity.pdbx_description
1 polymer ?
#
loop_
_entity_poly.entity_id
_entity_poly.type
_entity_poly.pdbx_seq_one_letter_code
_entity_poly.pdbx_strand_id
1 'polypeptide(L)'
;MPCSLWTPVNKEEYKGVWVYLERAGDRLKDVGLELLGKARELAQKLGGAEVGGVIVAGSEEMAREAIYHGADKVVIIDNPELKSYT
;
A
#
# COMPACT_ATOMS: atom_id res chain seq x y z
N MET A 1 -11.91 -19.47 -18.33
CA MET A 1 -12.41 -20.35 -17.25
C MET A 1 -11.52 -20.17 -16.04
N PRO A 2 -12.05 -19.78 -14.87
CA PRO A 2 -11.29 -19.80 -13.63
C PRO A 2 -10.88 -21.24 -13.27
N CYS A 3 -9.73 -21.41 -12.63
CA CYS A 3 -9.20 -22.72 -12.23
C CYS A 3 -10.17 -23.40 -11.26
N SER A 4 -10.55 -24.65 -11.50
CA SER A 4 -11.52 -25.42 -10.68
C SER A 4 -11.06 -25.69 -9.25
N LEU A 5 -9.80 -25.40 -8.94
CA LEU A 5 -9.20 -25.56 -7.61
C LEU A 5 -9.38 -24.32 -6.71
N TRP A 6 -9.94 -23.23 -7.23
CA TRP A 6 -10.07 -21.98 -6.49
C TRP A 6 -11.54 -21.74 -6.13
N THR A 7 -11.78 -21.30 -4.90
CA THR A 7 -13.10 -20.86 -4.46
C THR A 7 -13.58 -19.71 -5.35
N PRO A 8 -14.87 -19.65 -5.73
CA PRO A 8 -15.42 -18.53 -6.47
C PRO A 8 -15.13 -17.21 -5.74
N VAL A 9 -14.51 -16.27 -6.45
CA VAL A 9 -14.16 -14.96 -5.92
C VAL A 9 -15.31 -14.00 -6.17
N ASN A 10 -15.84 -13.40 -5.10
CA ASN A 10 -16.73 -12.26 -5.18
C ASN A 10 -15.90 -10.96 -5.11
N LYS A 11 -15.84 -10.20 -6.21
CA LYS A 11 -15.06 -8.96 -6.27
C LYS A 11 -15.73 -7.79 -5.57
N GLU A 12 -17.03 -7.85 -5.34
CA GLU A 12 -17.79 -6.80 -4.64
C GLU A 12 -17.41 -6.71 -3.14
N GLU A 13 -16.73 -7.73 -2.62
CA GLU A 13 -16.20 -7.75 -1.24
C GLU A 13 -14.91 -6.94 -1.10
N TYR A 14 -14.22 -6.62 -2.19
CA TYR A 14 -12.94 -5.91 -2.16
C TYR A 14 -13.16 -4.43 -1.86
N LYS A 15 -12.45 -3.93 -0.84
CA LYS A 15 -12.54 -2.55 -0.38
C LYS A 15 -11.16 -1.99 -0.05
N GLY A 16 -11.08 -0.66 -0.06
CA GLY A 16 -9.88 0.07 0.32
C GLY A 16 -9.17 0.72 -0.87
N VAL A 17 -8.32 1.68 -0.56
CA VAL A 17 -7.44 2.37 -1.50
C VAL A 17 -6.01 2.01 -1.13
N TRP A 18 -5.22 1.59 -2.11
CA TRP A 18 -3.83 1.19 -1.87
C TRP A 18 -2.87 2.11 -2.59
N VAL A 19 -1.80 2.49 -1.89
CA VAL A 19 -0.69 3.30 -2.43
C VAL A 19 0.57 2.46 -2.39
N TYR A 20 1.23 2.34 -3.55
CA TYR A 20 2.58 1.81 -3.61
C TYR A 20 3.56 2.90 -3.18
N LEU A 21 4.35 2.58 -2.16
CA LEU A 21 5.31 3.49 -1.55
C LEU A 21 6.70 3.13 -2.05
N GLU A 22 7.07 3.78 -3.15
CA GLU A 22 8.41 3.64 -3.71
C GLU A 22 9.44 4.23 -2.74
N ARG A 23 10.59 3.58 -2.63
CA ARG A 23 11.73 4.02 -1.84
C ARG A 23 12.96 4.26 -2.70
N ALA A 24 13.81 5.17 -2.26
CA ALA A 24 15.16 5.36 -2.78
C ALA A 24 16.17 5.10 -1.65
N GLY A 25 16.81 3.94 -1.68
CA GLY A 25 17.63 3.47 -0.56
C GLY A 25 16.78 3.23 0.68
N ASP A 26 17.12 3.92 1.78
CA ASP A 26 16.48 3.78 3.09
C ASP A 26 15.42 4.85 3.36
N ARG A 27 14.91 5.55 2.33
CA ARG A 27 13.85 6.56 2.47
C ARG A 27 12.72 6.36 1.47
N LEU A 28 11.49 6.65 1.89
CA LEU A 28 10.35 6.76 0.98
C LEU A 28 10.52 7.98 0.07
N LYS A 29 10.01 7.90 -1.16
CA LYS A 29 9.91 9.06 -2.04
C LYS A 29 8.71 9.92 -1.63
N ASP A 30 8.90 11.24 -1.65
CA ASP A 30 7.86 12.23 -1.28
C ASP A 30 6.54 12.02 -2.04
N VAL A 31 6.61 11.65 -3.32
CA VAL A 31 5.42 11.36 -4.16
C VAL A 31 4.54 10.27 -3.52
N GLY A 32 5.13 9.23 -2.94
CA GLY A 32 4.36 8.18 -2.26
C GLY A 32 3.60 8.72 -1.06
N LEU A 33 4.21 9.65 -0.30
CA LEU A 33 3.61 10.28 0.87
C LEU A 33 2.49 11.26 0.47
N GLU A 34 2.68 12.04 -0.59
CA GLU A 34 1.64 12.91 -1.16
C GLU A 34 0.42 12.10 -1.64
N LEU A 35 0.67 10.95 -2.26
CA LEU A 35 -0.37 10.04 -2.72
C LEU A 35 -1.18 9.44 -1.58
N LEU A 36 -0.61 9.23 -0.39
CA LEU A 36 -1.38 8.82 0.80
C LEU A 36 -2.41 9.88 1.21
N GLY A 37 -2.03 11.16 1.13
CA GLY A 37 -2.96 12.27 1.35
C GLY A 37 -4.13 12.25 0.36
N LYS A 38 -3.84 12.07 -0.93
CA LYS A 38 -4.90 11.93 -1.96
C LYS A 38 -5.71 10.65 -1.83
N ALA A 39 -5.09 9.55 -1.42
CA ALA A 39 -5.79 8.31 -1.13
C ALA A 39 -6.78 8.48 0.01
N ARG A 40 -6.45 9.29 1.02
CA ARG A 40 -7.38 9.62 2.11
C ARG A 40 -8.59 10.41 1.62
N GLU A 41 -8.38 11.43 0.77
CA GLU A 41 -9.49 12.16 0.13
C GLU A 41 -10.39 11.23 -0.70
N LEU A 42 -9.80 10.29 -1.45
CA LEU A 42 -10.54 9.31 -2.24
C LEU A 42 -11.30 8.32 -1.35
N ALA A 43 -10.67 7.80 -0.31
CA ALA A 43 -11.27 6.88 0.64
C ALA A 43 -12.53 7.46 1.31
N GLN A 44 -12.51 8.76 1.66
CA GLN A 44 -13.69 9.44 2.18
C GLN A 44 -14.86 9.43 1.18
N LYS A 45 -14.59 9.66 -0.10
CA LYS A 45 -15.61 9.59 -1.17
C LYS A 45 -16.15 8.17 -1.40
N LEU A 46 -15.39 7.15 -1.01
CA LEU A 46 -15.75 5.74 -1.07
C LEU A 46 -16.39 5.22 0.23
N GLY A 47 -17.02 6.11 1.01
CA GLY A 47 -17.72 5.74 2.24
C GLY A 47 -16.80 5.50 3.44
N GLY A 48 -15.64 6.15 3.47
CA GLY A 48 -14.66 5.99 4.54
C GLY A 48 -13.88 4.68 4.44
N ALA A 49 -13.52 4.28 3.22
CA ALA A 49 -12.72 3.09 2.98
C ALA A 49 -11.34 3.18 3.67
N GLU A 50 -10.71 2.03 3.90
CA GLU A 50 -9.38 1.96 4.49
C GLU A 50 -8.30 2.34 3.46
N VAL A 51 -7.26 3.06 3.89
CA VAL A 51 -6.08 3.40 3.08
C VAL A 51 -4.91 2.51 3.48
N GLY A 52 -4.39 1.72 2.53
CA GLY A 52 -3.23 0.86 2.73
C GLY A 52 -1.99 1.41 2.01
N GLY A 53 -0.82 1.29 2.66
CA GLY A 53 0.48 1.46 2.02
C GLY A 53 1.13 0.10 1.72
N VAL A 54 1.84 -0.02 0.59
CA VAL A 54 2.69 -1.19 0.28
C VAL A 54 4.12 -0.72 0.09
N ILE A 55 5.06 -1.29 0.86
CA ILE A 55 6.49 -0.99 0.76
C ILE A 55 7.24 -2.28 0.41
N VAL A 56 8.03 -2.24 -0.67
CA VAL A 56 8.87 -3.36 -1.09
C VAL A 56 10.28 -3.21 -0.55
N ALA A 57 10.79 -4.24 0.13
CA ALA A 57 12.06 -4.22 0.87
C ALA A 57 12.16 -3.00 1.81
N GLY A 58 11.05 -2.69 2.49
CA GLY A 58 10.92 -1.57 3.42
C GLY A 58 11.36 -1.89 4.85
N SER A 59 11.43 -0.87 5.68
CA SER A 59 11.67 -0.99 7.13
C SER A 59 10.43 -0.59 7.95
N GLU A 60 10.42 -0.94 9.24
CA GLU A 60 9.37 -0.48 10.15
C GLU A 60 9.31 1.05 10.27
N GLU A 61 10.45 1.73 10.15
CA GLU A 61 10.51 3.20 10.20
C GLU A 61 9.75 3.83 9.03
N MET A 62 9.95 3.32 7.81
CA MET A 62 9.19 3.74 6.63
C MET A 62 7.69 3.46 6.80
N ALA A 63 7.32 2.34 7.43
CA ALA A 63 5.91 2.05 7.69
C ALA A 63 5.29 3.04 8.69
N ARG A 64 6.04 3.43 9.73
CA ARG A 64 5.58 4.48 10.67
C ARG A 64 5.42 5.83 9.98
N GLU A 65 6.34 6.18 9.09
CA GLU A 65 6.23 7.39 8.26
C GLU A 65 4.96 7.33 7.39
N ALA A 66 4.71 6.23 6.69
CA ALA A 66 3.50 6.06 5.89
C ALA A 66 2.20 6.17 6.73
N ILE A 67 2.17 5.61 7.94
CA ILE A 67 1.02 5.74 8.86
C ILE A 67 0.84 7.22 9.25
N TYR A 68 1.92 7.91 9.61
CA TYR A 68 1.89 9.34 9.94
C TYR A 68 1.32 10.19 8.78
N HIS A 69 1.63 9.82 7.53
CA HIS A 69 1.13 10.48 6.33
C HIS A 69 -0.27 10.02 5.88
N GLY A 70 -0.94 9.16 6.65
CA GLY A 70 -2.35 8.85 6.48
C GLY A 70 -2.67 7.46 5.94
N ALA A 71 -1.76 6.49 6.01
CA ALA A 71 -2.10 5.08 5.87
C ALA A 71 -2.75 4.52 7.16
N ASP A 72 -3.82 3.74 7.03
CA ASP A 72 -4.43 2.98 8.14
C ASP A 72 -3.65 1.69 8.42
N LYS A 73 -3.12 1.08 7.36
CA LYS A 73 -2.27 -0.12 7.42
C LYS A 73 -1.12 -0.02 6.44
N VAL A 74 -0.04 -0.72 6.75
CA VAL A 74 1.11 -0.84 5.85
C VAL A 74 1.51 -2.29 5.73
N VAL A 75 1.69 -2.75 4.50
CA VAL A 75 2.25 -4.06 4.19
C VAL A 75 3.70 -3.86 3.78
N ILE A 76 4.61 -4.48 4.54
CA ILE A 76 6.03 -4.54 4.19
C ILE A 76 6.28 -5.90 3.54
N ILE A 77 6.83 -5.88 2.32
CA ILE A 77 7.35 -7.08 1.67
C ILE A 77 8.83 -7.20 2.04
N ASP A 78 9.13 -8.08 2.98
CA ASP A 78 10.49 -8.36 3.43
C ASP A 78 11.16 -9.41 2.54
N ASN A 79 11.87 -8.94 1.52
CA ASN A 79 12.75 -9.78 0.72
C ASN A 79 14.01 -8.97 0.32
N PRO A 80 15.22 -9.38 0.77
CA PRO A 80 16.47 -8.72 0.43
C PRO A 80 16.77 -8.60 -1.07
N GLU A 81 16.27 -9.53 -1.90
CA GLU A 81 16.47 -9.51 -3.36
C GLU A 81 15.74 -8.35 -4.03
N LEU A 82 14.72 -7.79 -3.37
CA LEU A 82 13.94 -6.66 -3.86
C LEU A 82 14.52 -5.30 -3.44
N LYS A 83 15.76 -5.28 -2.93
CA LYS A 83 16.43 -4.04 -2.51
C LYS A 83 16.75 -3.09 -3.66
N SER A 84 17.00 -3.63 -4.84
CA SER A 84 17.31 -2.85 -6.03
C SER A 84 16.08 -2.75 -6.92
N TYR A 85 15.69 -1.52 -7.23
CA TYR A 85 14.72 -1.22 -8.27
C TYR A 85 15.49 -0.57 -9.43
N THR A 86 15.64 -1.30 -10.54
CA THR A 86 16.40 -0.86 -11.72
C THR A 86 15.49 -0.11 -12.69
#